data_AF-A0A968LAM9-F1
#
_entry.id   AF-A0A968LAM9-F1
#
_cell.length_a   1.000
_cell.length_b   1.000
_cell.length_c   1.000
_cell.angle_alpha   90.00
_cell.angle_beta   90.00
_cell.angle_gamma   90.00
#
_symmetry.space_group_name_H-M   'P 1'
#
loop_
_entity.id
_entity.type
_entity.pdbx_description
1 polymer ?
#
loop_
_entity_poly.entity_id
_entity_poly.type
_entity_poly.pdbx_seq_one_letter_code
_entity_poly.pdbx_strand_id
1 'polypeptide(L)'
;MSMKMLSYGRRFVILGIGALVLLTGYVEGRDLPSRTKKTASPPRSEARGHDIEIGRTEKKIHDLINLERKKKGLSVLAWNEKLNRIARNYSGAMAERRFFSHNDPEGRSFIDRYREGGFECKLRNGNEICLGAENIAQENTFHSVTYLNGTPSYDWNSEDQIAAAVVRRWMQSKGHRENILTSY
;
A
#
# COMPACT_ATOMS: atom_id res chain seq x y z
N MET A 1 9.94 -2.75 40.29
CA MET A 1 9.39 -2.95 38.92
C MET A 1 10.44 -2.53 37.92
N SER A 2 11.02 -3.49 37.18
CA SER A 2 12.08 -3.20 36.19
C SER A 2 11.46 -3.32 34.79
N MET A 3 11.27 -2.18 34.12
CA MET A 3 10.73 -2.10 32.76
C MET A 3 11.88 -2.32 31.78
N LYS A 4 11.94 -3.50 31.13
CA LYS A 4 12.95 -3.79 30.11
C LYS A 4 12.51 -3.21 28.76
N MET A 5 13.42 -2.50 28.11
CA MET A 5 13.23 -1.83 26.82
C MET A 5 12.97 -2.78 25.65
N LEU A 6 12.14 -2.27 24.75
CA LEU A 6 11.69 -2.69 23.42
C LEU A 6 12.57 -3.72 22.67
N SER A 7 12.00 -4.88 22.35
CA SER A 7 12.53 -5.84 21.36
C SER A 7 11.71 -5.74 20.07
N TYR A 8 12.36 -5.43 18.95
CA TYR A 8 11.72 -5.20 17.65
C TYR A 8 11.48 -6.53 16.89
N GLY A 9 10.34 -7.17 17.15
CA GLY A 9 9.84 -8.29 16.34
C GLY A 9 9.22 -7.79 15.03
N ARG A 10 9.96 -7.83 13.93
CA ARG A 10 9.56 -7.36 12.60
C ARG A 10 8.37 -8.16 12.02
N ARG A 11 7.17 -7.57 11.97
CA ARG A 11 6.06 -7.95 11.08
C ARG A 11 5.73 -6.74 10.22
N PHE A 12 5.93 -6.87 8.92
CA PHE A 12 5.87 -5.75 7.99
C PHE A 12 4.62 -5.80 7.14
N VAL A 13 4.06 -4.63 6.85
CA VAL A 13 3.16 -4.46 5.71
C VAL A 13 3.98 -3.75 4.64
N ILE A 14 4.11 -4.40 3.49
CA ILE A 14 4.74 -3.83 2.32
C ILE A 14 3.63 -3.25 1.47
N LEU A 15 3.69 -1.96 1.14
CA LEU A 15 2.68 -1.28 0.33
C LEU A 15 3.37 -0.72 -0.91
N GLY A 16 3.17 -1.39 -2.04
CA GLY A 16 3.45 -0.85 -3.36
C GLY A 16 2.29 0.05 -3.77
N ILE A 17 2.60 1.24 -4.25
CA ILE A 17 1.63 2.03 -5.01
C ILE A 17 2.26 2.31 -6.37
N GLY A 18 1.66 1.73 -7.40
CA GLY A 18 1.83 2.18 -8.77
C GLY A 18 1.08 3.49 -8.93
N ALA A 19 1.78 4.56 -9.29
CA ALA A 19 1.13 5.83 -9.59
C ALA A 19 0.39 5.70 -10.93
N LEU A 20 -0.92 6.01 -10.93
CA LEU A 20 -1.75 6.08 -12.12
C LEU A 20 -2.07 7.54 -12.44
N VAL A 21 -1.92 7.94 -13.71
CA VAL A 21 -2.79 8.92 -14.34
C VAL A 21 -3.46 8.26 -15.54
N LEU A 22 -4.76 8.46 -15.70
CA LEU A 22 -5.46 8.51 -16.98
C LEU A 22 -6.64 9.47 -16.80
N LEU A 23 -6.60 10.60 -17.50
CA LEU A 23 -7.74 11.47 -17.75
C LEU A 23 -8.41 11.04 -19.06
N THR A 24 -9.74 11.18 -19.06
CA THR A 24 -10.74 11.10 -20.15
C THR A 24 -11.60 9.82 -20.22
N GLY A 25 -12.93 10.04 -20.17
CA GLY A 25 -13.96 9.12 -20.69
C GLY A 25 -14.76 8.32 -19.64
N TYR A 26 -15.88 8.87 -19.19
CA TYR A 26 -16.93 8.21 -18.39
C TYR A 26 -17.76 7.26 -19.28
N VAL A 27 -17.88 5.97 -18.93
CA VAL A 27 -19.01 5.10 -19.34
C VAL A 27 -19.34 4.13 -18.21
N GLU A 28 -20.62 4.11 -17.88
CA GLU A 28 -21.31 3.43 -16.79
C GLU A 28 -21.62 1.96 -17.13
N GLY A 29 -21.51 1.04 -16.16
CA GLY A 29 -21.85 -0.37 -16.34
C GLY A 29 -22.25 -1.03 -15.01
N ARG A 30 -23.47 -1.58 -14.96
CA ARG A 30 -24.26 -1.96 -13.78
C ARG A 30 -23.88 -3.33 -13.17
N ASP A 31 -24.15 -3.46 -11.87
CA ASP A 31 -24.06 -4.65 -11.00
C ASP A 31 -25.02 -5.80 -11.33
N LEU A 32 -24.65 -7.04 -10.98
CA LEU A 32 -25.57 -8.10 -10.48
C LEU A 32 -24.85 -9.06 -9.48
N PRO A 33 -25.58 -9.69 -8.53
CA PRO A 33 -25.04 -10.26 -7.30
C PRO A 33 -24.90 -11.79 -7.30
N SER A 34 -24.14 -12.35 -6.34
CA SER A 34 -24.42 -13.69 -5.79
C SER A 34 -23.84 -13.88 -4.39
N ARG A 35 -24.72 -14.40 -3.52
CA ARG A 35 -24.55 -14.71 -2.11
C ARG A 35 -24.48 -16.23 -1.97
N THR A 36 -23.50 -16.74 -1.22
CA THR A 36 -23.65 -18.03 -0.51
C THR A 36 -23.21 -17.88 0.94
N LYS A 37 -24.08 -18.37 1.85
CA LYS A 37 -23.89 -18.50 3.29
C LYS A 37 -23.59 -19.96 3.62
N LYS A 38 -22.70 -20.20 4.60
CA LYS A 38 -22.70 -21.28 5.64
C LYS A 38 -21.30 -21.31 6.29
N THR A 39 -21.04 -21.54 7.58
CA THR A 39 -21.78 -21.54 8.86
C THR A 39 -20.68 -21.49 9.95
N ALA A 40 -21.00 -20.98 11.13
CA ALA A 40 -20.07 -20.61 12.19
C ALA A 40 -19.41 -21.79 12.93
N SER A 41 -18.19 -21.55 13.42
CA SER A 41 -17.46 -22.33 14.44
C SER A 41 -17.49 -21.56 15.79
N PRO A 42 -17.32 -22.23 16.95
CA PRO A 42 -17.62 -21.66 18.28
C PRO A 42 -16.68 -20.50 18.68
N PRO A 43 -17.06 -19.66 19.67
CA PRO A 43 -16.31 -18.46 20.00
C PRO A 43 -15.09 -18.83 20.85
N ARG A 44 -13.89 -18.59 20.31
CA ARG A 44 -12.66 -18.55 21.09
C ARG A 44 -12.36 -17.08 21.42
N SER A 45 -12.74 -16.66 22.61
CA SER A 45 -12.34 -15.35 23.15
C SER A 45 -11.01 -15.49 23.89
N GLU A 46 -9.97 -14.82 23.39
CA GLU A 46 -9.03 -13.97 24.16
C GLU A 46 -7.88 -13.52 23.22
N ALA A 47 -7.67 -12.20 23.16
CA ALA A 47 -6.78 -11.44 22.27
C ALA A 47 -7.13 -11.45 20.76
N ARG A 48 -8.24 -10.78 20.37
CA ARG A 48 -8.41 -10.31 18.98
C ARG A 48 -7.30 -9.29 18.68
N GLY A 49 -6.29 -9.71 17.94
CA GLY A 49 -5.33 -8.80 17.33
C GLY A 49 -6.08 -7.79 16.45
N HIS A 50 -5.61 -6.56 16.42
CA HIS A 50 -6.13 -5.57 15.48
C HIS A 50 -5.67 -5.97 14.08
N ASP A 51 -6.54 -6.67 13.34
CA ASP A 51 -6.28 -7.03 11.96
C ASP A 51 -6.36 -5.76 11.11
N ILE A 52 -5.21 -5.33 10.57
CA ILE A 52 -5.12 -4.20 9.65
C ILE A 52 -5.90 -4.52 8.37
N GLU A 53 -6.89 -3.70 8.04
CA GLU A 53 -7.60 -3.82 6.78
C GLU A 53 -6.76 -3.24 5.63
N ILE A 54 -6.01 -4.11 4.94
CA ILE A 54 -5.09 -3.73 3.86
C ILE A 54 -5.76 -2.83 2.81
N GLY A 55 -6.97 -3.18 2.34
CA GLY A 55 -7.69 -2.38 1.36
C GLY A 55 -8.04 -0.97 1.85
N ARG A 56 -8.33 -0.82 3.14
CA ARG A 56 -8.57 0.49 3.76
C ARG A 56 -7.28 1.29 3.86
N THR A 57 -6.17 0.66 4.24
CA THR A 57 -4.85 1.31 4.29
C THR A 57 -4.45 1.85 2.91
N GLU A 58 -4.60 1.06 1.85
CA GLU A 58 -4.24 1.48 0.49
C GLU A 58 -5.06 2.69 0.02
N LYS A 59 -6.37 2.73 0.33
CA LYS A 59 -7.23 3.89 0.03
C LYS A 59 -6.77 5.14 0.76
N LYS A 60 -6.48 5.02 2.06
CA LYS A 60 -5.97 6.13 2.86
C LYS A 60 -4.64 6.66 2.31
N ILE A 61 -3.73 5.79 1.87
CA ILE A 61 -2.48 6.24 1.24
C ILE A 61 -2.75 6.98 -0.06
N HIS A 62 -3.63 6.46 -0.92
CA HIS A 62 -4.01 7.13 -2.16
C HIS A 62 -4.61 8.52 -1.91
N ASP A 63 -5.48 8.65 -0.92
CA ASP A 63 -6.10 9.93 -0.58
C ASP A 63 -5.08 10.93 -0.02
N LEU A 64 -4.14 10.48 0.80
CA LEU A 64 -3.03 11.29 1.30
C LEU A 64 -2.06 11.70 0.19
N ILE A 65 -1.77 10.84 -0.79
CA ILE A 65 -1.02 11.21 -2.00
C ILE A 65 -1.74 12.34 -2.75
N ASN A 66 -3.05 12.21 -2.95
CA ASN A 66 -3.84 13.23 -3.61
C ASN A 66 -3.91 14.54 -2.83
N LEU A 67 -3.86 14.49 -1.50
CA LEU A 67 -3.72 15.68 -0.67
C LEU A 67 -2.37 16.39 -0.92
N GLU A 68 -1.27 15.64 -0.97
CA GLU A 68 0.05 16.20 -1.29
C GLU A 68 0.10 16.80 -2.70
N ARG A 69 -0.55 16.18 -3.68
CA ARG A 69 -0.68 16.72 -5.04
C ARG A 69 -1.48 18.01 -5.08
N LYS A 70 -2.64 18.05 -4.40
CA LYS A 70 -3.46 19.28 -4.28
C LYS A 70 -2.68 20.45 -3.64
N LYS A 71 -1.88 20.18 -2.60
CA LYS A 71 -1.01 21.20 -1.98
C LYS A 71 -0.01 21.83 -2.96
N LYS A 72 0.31 21.14 -4.06
CA LYS A 72 1.20 21.60 -5.13
C LYS A 72 0.45 22.11 -6.37
N GLY A 73 -0.88 22.23 -6.31
CA GLY A 73 -1.69 22.65 -7.44
C GLY A 73 -1.76 21.62 -8.57
N LEU A 74 -1.42 20.36 -8.29
CA LEU A 74 -1.46 19.27 -9.27
C LEU A 74 -2.82 18.59 -9.28
N SER A 75 -3.21 18.09 -10.46
CA SER A 75 -4.39 17.24 -10.65
C SER A 75 -4.32 15.99 -9.76
N VAL A 76 -5.44 15.60 -9.17
CA VAL A 76 -5.55 14.35 -8.41
C VAL A 76 -5.40 13.13 -9.31
N LEU A 77 -4.83 12.07 -8.77
CA LEU A 77 -4.79 10.75 -9.38
C LEU A 77 -6.15 10.07 -9.19
N ALA A 78 -6.63 9.40 -10.24
CA ALA A 78 -7.80 8.55 -10.15
C ALA A 78 -7.43 7.18 -9.58
N TRP A 79 -8.33 6.59 -8.79
CA TRP A 79 -8.14 5.23 -8.33
C TRP A 79 -8.31 4.24 -9.49
N ASN A 80 -7.36 3.32 -9.67
CA ASN A 80 -7.48 2.24 -10.65
C ASN A 80 -7.32 0.88 -9.96
N GLU A 81 -8.40 0.12 -9.99
CA GLU A 81 -8.50 -1.17 -9.31
C GLU A 81 -7.55 -2.23 -9.89
N LYS A 82 -7.29 -2.19 -11.21
CA LYS A 82 -6.34 -3.11 -11.85
C LYS A 82 -4.92 -2.85 -11.34
N LEU A 83 -4.50 -1.58 -11.32
CA LEU A 83 -3.18 -1.20 -10.83
C LEU A 83 -3.04 -1.49 -9.33
N ASN A 84 -4.09 -1.25 -8.55
CA ASN A 84 -4.13 -1.61 -7.14
C ASN A 84 -3.94 -3.12 -6.92
N ARG A 85 -4.62 -3.97 -7.69
CA ARG A 85 -4.43 -5.44 -7.61
C ARG A 85 -3.00 -5.86 -7.94
N ILE A 86 -2.40 -5.28 -8.98
CA ILE A 86 -0.99 -5.56 -9.34
C ILE A 86 -0.07 -5.20 -8.17
N ALA A 87 -0.26 -4.01 -7.59
CA ALA A 87 0.55 -3.54 -6.49
C ALA A 87 0.36 -4.37 -5.22
N ARG A 88 -0.88 -4.73 -4.87
CA ARG A 88 -1.21 -5.60 -3.72
C ARG A 88 -0.59 -6.99 -3.87
N ASN A 89 -0.66 -7.59 -5.05
CA ASN A 89 -0.06 -8.89 -5.31
C ASN A 89 1.47 -8.84 -5.17
N TYR A 90 2.11 -7.77 -5.66
CA TYR A 90 3.56 -7.63 -5.54
C TYR A 90 4.01 -7.37 -4.10
N SER A 91 3.25 -6.55 -3.36
CA SER A 91 3.37 -6.39 -1.91
C SER A 91 3.29 -7.72 -1.15
N GLY A 92 2.30 -8.55 -1.49
CA GLY A 92 2.15 -9.91 -0.94
C GLY A 92 3.36 -10.78 -1.25
N ALA A 93 3.80 -10.81 -2.51
CA ALA A 93 4.97 -11.57 -2.93
C ALA A 93 6.24 -11.15 -2.17
N MET A 94 6.47 -9.84 -2.00
CA MET A 94 7.58 -9.32 -1.20
C MET A 94 7.54 -9.82 0.25
N ALA A 95 6.36 -9.82 0.88
CA ALA A 95 6.19 -10.28 2.25
C ALA A 95 6.37 -11.80 2.38
N GLU A 96 5.73 -12.58 1.50
CA GLU A 96 5.76 -14.05 1.49
C GLU A 96 7.15 -14.59 1.20
N ARG A 97 7.81 -14.02 0.18
CA ARG A 97 9.13 -14.45 -0.30
C ARG A 97 10.28 -13.72 0.40
N ARG A 98 9.97 -12.87 1.39
CA ARG A 98 10.93 -12.17 2.28
C ARG A 98 11.97 -11.34 1.54
N PHE A 99 11.54 -10.53 0.58
CA PHE A 99 12.39 -9.55 -0.10
C PHE A 99 11.73 -8.17 -0.12
N PHE A 100 12.54 -7.12 -0.30
CA PHE A 100 12.05 -5.75 -0.46
C PHE A 100 12.85 -5.05 -1.55
N SER A 101 12.28 -4.99 -2.75
CA SER A 101 12.95 -4.50 -3.96
C SER A 101 11.92 -4.14 -5.03
N HIS A 102 12.28 -3.22 -5.92
CA HIS A 102 11.48 -2.88 -7.10
C HIS A 102 11.43 -4.02 -8.14
N ASN A 103 12.52 -4.79 -8.21
CA ASN A 103 12.61 -5.99 -9.04
C ASN A 103 12.46 -7.24 -8.17
N ASP A 104 11.75 -8.23 -8.68
CA ASP A 104 11.67 -9.52 -7.99
C ASP A 104 13.00 -10.29 -8.07
N PRO A 105 13.17 -11.40 -7.32
CA PRO A 105 14.39 -12.21 -7.37
C PRO A 105 14.73 -12.78 -8.76
N GLU A 106 13.75 -12.84 -9.66
CA GLU A 106 13.92 -13.25 -11.06
C GLU A 106 14.32 -12.06 -11.97
N GLY A 107 14.42 -10.85 -11.43
CA GLY A 107 14.80 -9.64 -12.14
C GLY A 107 13.65 -8.91 -12.83
N ARG A 108 12.39 -9.34 -12.66
CA ARG A 108 11.23 -8.70 -13.30
C ARG A 108 10.88 -7.38 -12.63
N SER A 109 10.69 -6.36 -13.46
CA SER A 109 10.41 -4.99 -13.05
C SER A 109 8.90 -4.71 -12.90
N PHE A 110 8.53 -3.52 -12.44
CA PHE A 110 7.13 -3.09 -12.41
C PHE A 110 6.49 -3.04 -13.80
N ILE A 111 7.28 -2.80 -14.86
CA ILE A 111 6.79 -2.78 -16.26
C ILE A 111 6.37 -4.18 -16.68
N ASP A 112 7.12 -5.21 -16.28
CA ASP A 112 6.78 -6.60 -16.55
C ASP A 112 5.51 -6.99 -15.80
N ARG A 113 5.39 -6.56 -14.53
CA ARG A 113 4.16 -6.76 -13.74
C ARG A 113 2.94 -6.04 -14.33
N TYR A 114 3.13 -4.86 -14.92
CA TYR A 114 2.07 -4.14 -15.63
C TYR A 114 1.60 -4.95 -16.84
N ARG A 115 2.54 -5.40 -17.69
CA ARG A 115 2.24 -6.26 -18.86
C ARG A 115 1.53 -7.54 -18.45
N GLU A 116 2.04 -8.27 -17.45
CA GLU A 116 1.43 -9.49 -16.92
C GLU A 116 0.01 -9.24 -16.36
N GLY A 117 -0.18 -8.10 -15.69
CA GLY A 117 -1.49 -7.68 -15.16
C GLY A 117 -2.45 -7.09 -16.19
N GLY A 118 -2.08 -7.08 -17.49
CA GLY A 118 -2.87 -6.49 -18.56
C GLY A 118 -3.11 -4.99 -18.36
N PHE A 119 -2.15 -4.29 -17.75
CA PHE A 119 -2.13 -2.85 -17.56
C PHE A 119 -1.06 -2.23 -18.46
N GLU A 120 -1.41 -1.16 -19.16
CA GLU A 120 -0.49 -0.42 -20.00
C GLU A 120 -0.54 1.05 -19.58
N CYS A 121 0.59 1.57 -19.11
CA CYS A 121 0.71 2.99 -18.79
C CYS A 121 0.99 3.77 -20.08
N LYS A 122 0.10 4.70 -20.42
CA LYS A 122 0.23 5.59 -21.60
C LYS A 122 0.31 7.04 -21.20
N LEU A 123 1.14 7.32 -20.18
CA LEU A 123 1.36 8.69 -19.77
C LEU A 123 2.35 9.37 -20.70
N ARG A 124 2.03 10.61 -21.07
CA ARG A 124 2.91 11.45 -21.86
C ARG A 124 3.40 12.60 -20.99
N ASN A 125 4.71 12.77 -20.94
CA ASN A 125 5.34 13.99 -20.44
C ASN A 125 6.06 14.65 -21.61
N GLY A 126 5.35 15.52 -22.33
CA GLY A 126 5.81 16.05 -23.62
C GLY A 126 5.98 14.95 -24.68
N ASN A 127 7.22 14.72 -25.10
CA ASN A 127 7.58 13.71 -26.11
C ASN A 127 7.92 12.34 -25.51
N GLU A 128 8.07 12.24 -24.18
CA GLU A 128 8.38 10.99 -23.51
C GLU A 128 7.10 10.21 -23.15
N ILE A 129 7.13 8.90 -23.39
CA ILE A 129 6.10 7.98 -22.90
C ILE A 129 6.57 7.47 -21.54
N CYS A 130 5.89 7.90 -20.48
CA CYS A 130 6.08 7.35 -19.15
C CYS A 130 5.36 6.00 -19.05
N LEU A 131 6.14 4.92 -18.94
CA LEU A 131 5.65 3.55 -18.72
C LEU A 131 5.13 3.31 -17.29
N GLY A 132 5.19 4.35 -16.45
CA GLY A 132 4.68 4.40 -15.08
C GLY A 132 5.79 4.62 -14.06
N ALA A 133 5.41 4.63 -12.78
CA ALA A 133 6.33 4.74 -11.65
C ALA A 133 5.83 3.88 -10.48
N GLU A 134 6.75 3.46 -9.62
CA GLU A 134 6.47 2.67 -8.44
C GLU A 134 7.15 3.29 -7.21
N ASN A 135 6.38 3.43 -6.13
CA ASN A 135 6.90 3.64 -4.80
C ASN A 135 6.60 2.39 -3.95
N ILE A 136 7.61 1.89 -3.22
CA ILE A 136 7.45 0.81 -2.24
C ILE A 136 7.77 1.34 -0.84
N ALA A 137 7.02 0.86 0.15
CA ALA A 137 7.27 1.16 1.55
C ALA A 137 7.12 -0.10 2.39
N GLN A 138 7.83 -0.13 3.51
CA GLN A 138 7.78 -1.19 4.49
C GLN A 138 7.58 -0.54 5.87
N GLU A 139 6.44 -0.79 6.50
CA GLU A 139 6.05 -0.14 7.75
C GLU A 139 5.68 -1.16 8.83
N ASN A 140 5.82 -0.74 10.09
CA ASN A 140 5.45 -1.55 11.24
C ASN A 140 3.93 -1.52 11.47
N THR A 141 3.35 -2.67 11.79
CA THR A 141 1.93 -2.79 12.17
C THR A 141 1.65 -2.35 13.60
N PHE A 142 2.68 -2.16 14.42
CA PHE A 142 2.56 -1.71 15.81
C PHE A 142 3.51 -0.55 16.07
N HIS A 143 3.08 0.37 16.92
CA HIS A 143 3.86 1.50 17.39
C HIS A 143 4.91 1.07 18.41
N SER A 144 4.49 0.25 19.38
CA SER A 144 5.36 -0.24 20.44
C SER A 144 4.94 -1.63 20.93
N VAL A 145 5.86 -2.30 21.62
CA VAL A 145 5.59 -3.55 22.33
C VAL A 145 6.11 -3.42 23.75
N THR A 146 5.26 -3.71 24.72
CA THR A 146 5.61 -3.74 26.14
C THR A 146 5.55 -5.17 26.65
N TYR A 147 6.40 -5.51 27.61
CA TYR A 147 6.43 -6.85 28.19
C TYR A 147 5.95 -6.77 29.64
N LEU A 148 4.81 -7.42 29.93
CA LEU A 148 4.26 -7.55 31.27
C LEU A 148 4.42 -9.01 31.69
N ASN A 149 5.26 -9.27 32.70
CA ASN A 149 5.57 -10.63 33.19
C ASN A 149 5.98 -11.61 32.07
N GLY A 150 6.79 -11.14 31.10
CA GLY A 150 7.23 -11.95 29.96
C GLY A 150 6.20 -12.10 28.82
N THR A 151 4.98 -11.61 29.00
CA THR A 151 3.94 -11.62 27.97
C THR A 151 4.00 -10.31 27.16
N PRO A 152 4.08 -10.36 25.82
CA PRO A 152 4.08 -9.16 24.99
C PRO A 152 2.67 -8.56 24.89
N SER A 153 2.57 -7.24 25.08
CA SER A 153 1.40 -6.42 24.82
C SER A 153 1.75 -5.41 23.72
N TYR A 154 0.98 -5.41 22.63
CA TYR A 154 1.25 -4.61 21.44
C TYR A 154 0.34 -3.38 21.39
N ASP A 155 0.94 -2.23 21.13
CA ASP A 155 0.25 -1.00 20.77
C ASP A 155 0.16 -0.94 19.24
N TRP A 156 -0.95 -1.41 18.67
CA TRP A 156 -1.11 -1.55 17.22
C TRP A 156 -1.31 -0.18 16.55
N ASN A 157 -0.67 0.03 15.39
CA ASN A 157 -0.93 1.21 14.59
C ASN A 157 -2.29 1.06 13.90
N SER A 158 -3.07 2.14 13.81
CA SER A 158 -4.25 2.18 12.94
C SER A 158 -3.86 2.28 11.46
N GLU A 159 -4.78 2.02 10.55
CA GLU A 159 -4.55 2.22 9.12
C GLU A 159 -4.19 3.68 8.78
N ASP A 160 -4.73 4.64 9.54
CA ASP A 160 -4.39 6.07 9.40
C ASP A 160 -2.94 6.35 9.77
N GLN A 161 -2.46 5.78 10.88
CA GLN A 161 -1.08 5.96 11.32
C GLN A 161 -0.10 5.33 10.34
N ILE A 162 -0.41 4.14 9.82
CA ILE A 162 0.40 3.46 8.80
C ILE A 162 0.42 4.29 7.52
N ALA A 163 -0.76 4.70 7.01
CA ALA A 163 -0.85 5.45 5.77
C ALA A 163 -0.11 6.80 5.86
N ALA A 164 -0.28 7.53 6.96
CA ALA A 164 0.41 8.79 7.20
C ALA A 164 1.92 8.61 7.33
N ALA A 165 2.40 7.54 7.96
CA ALA A 165 3.83 7.24 8.04
C ALA A 165 4.43 6.97 6.66
N VAL A 166 3.75 6.15 5.84
CA VAL A 166 4.18 5.82 4.47
C VAL A 166 4.29 7.08 3.61
N VAL A 167 3.22 7.88 3.50
CA VAL A 167 3.24 9.08 2.63
C VAL A 167 4.25 10.10 3.13
N ARG A 168 4.34 10.35 4.43
CA ARG A 168 5.33 11.26 5.00
C ARG A 168 6.77 10.84 4.64
N ARG A 169 7.11 9.55 4.77
CA ARG A 169 8.45 9.05 4.43
C ARG A 169 8.74 9.18 2.95
N TRP A 170 7.78 8.87 2.07
CA TRP A 170 7.94 9.10 0.64
C TRP A 170 8.14 10.58 0.31
N MET A 171 7.37 11.48 0.91
CA MET A 171 7.52 12.92 0.71
C MET A 171 8.86 13.47 1.24
N GLN A 172 9.49 12.81 2.21
CA GLN A 172 10.83 13.16 2.69
C GLN A 172 11.96 12.60 1.83
N SER A 173 11.68 11.63 0.96
CA SER A 173 12.65 11.02 0.05
C SER A 173 12.54 11.61 -1.36
N LYS A 174 13.66 12.07 -1.93
CA LYS A 174 13.66 12.77 -3.23
C LYS A 174 12.97 11.97 -4.34
N GLY A 175 13.43 10.75 -4.63
CA GLY A 175 12.88 9.95 -5.73
C GLY A 175 11.40 9.58 -5.53
N HIS A 176 11.02 9.17 -4.32
CA HIS A 176 9.61 8.85 -4.03
C HIS A 176 8.69 10.06 -4.13
N ARG A 177 9.16 11.23 -3.66
CA ARG A 177 8.43 12.50 -3.77
C ARG A 177 8.28 12.94 -5.23
N GLU A 178 9.31 12.78 -6.05
CA GLU A 178 9.27 13.10 -7.49
C GLU A 178 8.19 12.26 -8.19
N ASN A 179 8.09 10.95 -7.91
CA ASN A 179 7.01 10.12 -8.44
C ASN A 179 5.61 10.63 -8.05
N ILE A 180 5.42 11.06 -6.80
CA ILE A 180 4.14 11.58 -6.29
C ILE A 180 3.78 12.93 -6.92
N LEU A 181 4.77 13.81 -7.11
CA LEU A 181 4.58 15.18 -7.55
C LEU A 181 4.86 15.40 -9.05
N THR A 182 5.04 14.32 -9.81
CA THR A 182 5.17 14.43 -11.27
C THR A 182 3.87 15.01 -11.84
N SER A 183 4.02 16.09 -12.61
CA SER A 183 2.96 16.67 -13.43
C SER A 183 2.83 15.83 -14.70
N TYR A 184 1.62 15.32 -14.94
CA TYR A 184 1.24 14.60 -16.15
C TYR A 184 0.15 15.39 -16.84
#